data_AF-A0A336KHE5-F1
#
_entry.id   AF-A0A336KHE5-F1
#
_cell.length_a   1.000
_cell.length_b   1.000
_cell.length_c   1.000
_cell.angle_alpha   90.00
_cell.angle_beta   90.00
_cell.angle_gamma   90.00
#
_symmetry.space_group_name_H-M   'P 1'
#
loop_
_entity.id
_entity.type
_entity.pdbx_description
1 polymer ?
#
loop_
_entity_poly.entity_id
_entity_poly.type
_entity_poly.pdbx_seq_one_letter_code
_entity_poly.pdbx_strand_id
1 'polypeptide(L)'
;MITYTKVIYKSLELSHLSYFMLSTFCKQFLRFNRFYSSSNNIGKMVQKYYVNTKWEEFEELVKKLEGEKKPINILFSGDKDESGVSWCPYCNKAAPVIEEALTTAPEDSIFIKVEIERPYWKDPNNNYRKDSRTKLVFLPTLLRWKSPQRLDGDQCSNKDLVDMLFEDED
;
A
#
# COMPACT_ATOMS: atom_id res chain seq x y z
N MET A 1 61.45 3.94 15.10
CA MET A 1 61.86 5.36 15.02
C MET A 1 61.82 5.77 13.57
N ILE A 2 61.01 6.81 13.26
CA ILE A 2 61.36 8.00 12.45
C ILE A 2 61.89 7.71 11.02
N THR A 3 61.38 8.23 9.90
CA THR A 3 60.33 9.17 9.51
C THR A 3 60.28 9.14 7.97
N TYR A 4 59.10 9.43 7.43
CA TYR A 4 58.77 10.11 6.18
C TYR A 4 59.89 10.69 5.30
N THR A 5 59.77 10.40 3.99
CA THR A 5 60.10 11.36 2.92
C THR A 5 59.08 11.28 1.79
N LYS A 6 58.37 12.39 1.60
CA LYS A 6 57.54 12.73 0.43
C LYS A 6 58.45 13.10 -0.73
N VAL A 7 57.93 13.03 -1.98
CA VAL A 7 58.22 13.86 -3.18
C VAL A 7 57.96 12.94 -4.41
N ILE A 8 56.85 13.06 -5.15
CA ILE A 8 56.38 14.10 -6.10
C ILE A 8 56.66 13.69 -7.57
N TYR A 9 55.55 13.55 -8.32
CA TYR A 9 55.35 13.78 -9.78
C TYR A 9 55.98 12.76 -10.75
N LYS A 10 55.48 12.46 -11.96
CA LYS A 10 54.45 13.03 -12.87
C LYS A 10 54.19 12.01 -14.01
N SER A 11 53.08 12.23 -14.75
CA SER A 11 52.90 11.97 -16.20
C SER A 11 52.63 10.52 -16.65
N LEU A 12 51.42 10.18 -17.15
CA LEU A 12 50.93 10.30 -18.55
C LEU A 12 51.83 9.50 -19.51
N GLU A 13 51.38 8.46 -20.24
CA GLU A 13 50.36 8.47 -21.30
C GLU A 13 49.99 7.03 -21.77
N LEU A 14 48.75 6.89 -22.30
CA LEU A 14 48.31 6.24 -23.57
C LEU A 14 49.03 4.95 -24.06
N SER A 15 48.41 3.97 -24.71
CA SER A 15 47.06 3.68 -25.18
C SER A 15 47.09 2.30 -25.87
N HIS A 16 45.93 1.64 -25.93
CA HIS A 16 45.47 0.76 -27.00
C HIS A 16 46.31 -0.48 -27.39
N LEU A 17 45.80 -1.68 -27.07
CA LEU A 17 45.26 -2.65 -28.04
C LEU A 17 45.19 -4.06 -27.45
N SER A 18 44.28 -4.85 -28.03
CA SER A 18 44.13 -6.31 -27.95
C SER A 18 43.19 -6.84 -26.87
N TYR A 19 41.94 -6.94 -27.33
CA TYR A 19 40.94 -7.91 -26.96
C TYR A 19 41.48 -9.30 -26.58
N PHE A 20 40.76 -9.90 -25.63
CA PHE A 20 40.69 -11.34 -25.32
C PHE A 20 41.94 -11.95 -24.67
N MET A 21 41.84 -12.27 -23.38
CA MET A 21 41.88 -13.65 -22.87
C MET A 21 41.57 -13.64 -21.36
N LEU A 22 40.40 -14.20 -21.03
CA LEU A 22 40.09 -15.06 -19.87
C LEU A 22 40.61 -14.73 -18.47
N SER A 23 39.66 -14.81 -17.53
CA SER A 23 39.83 -15.00 -16.09
C SER A 23 40.48 -13.81 -15.39
N THR A 24 39.82 -13.07 -14.52
CA THR A 24 39.23 -13.55 -13.25
C THR A 24 38.59 -12.29 -12.62
N PHE A 25 37.65 -12.44 -11.68
CA PHE A 25 37.07 -11.35 -10.88
C PHE A 25 35.95 -10.50 -11.49
N CYS A 26 34.97 -11.16 -12.10
CA CYS A 26 33.58 -10.72 -11.94
C CYS A 26 33.07 -11.28 -10.59
N LYS A 27 32.31 -10.48 -9.83
CA LYS A 27 31.63 -10.76 -8.54
C LYS A 27 32.29 -10.24 -7.25
N GLN A 28 32.70 -8.97 -7.23
CA GLN A 28 32.72 -8.19 -5.98
C GLN A 28 31.77 -6.99 -6.07
N PHE A 29 30.53 -7.21 -6.52
CA PHE A 29 29.47 -6.20 -6.46
C PHE A 29 28.09 -6.86 -6.34
N LEU A 30 27.88 -7.69 -5.32
CA LEU A 30 26.54 -8.06 -4.84
C LEU A 30 26.63 -8.24 -3.32
N ARG A 31 26.81 -7.13 -2.62
CA ARG A 31 26.65 -7.07 -1.16
C ARG A 31 25.75 -5.90 -0.80
N PHE A 32 24.59 -5.83 -1.46
CA PHE A 32 23.45 -5.00 -1.06
C PHE A 32 22.24 -5.45 -1.87
N ASN A 33 21.69 -6.61 -1.52
CA ASN A 33 20.32 -7.04 -1.84
C ASN A 33 20.13 -8.42 -1.22
N ARG A 34 19.90 -8.42 0.09
CA ARG A 34 19.23 -9.54 0.77
C ARG A 34 17.94 -8.98 1.35
N PHE A 35 17.10 -8.42 0.47
CA PHE A 35 15.68 -8.35 0.76
C PHE A 35 15.20 -9.79 0.71
N TYR A 36 14.95 -10.34 1.88
CA TYR A 36 14.53 -11.71 2.07
C TYR A 36 13.14 -11.85 1.45
N SER A 37 13.08 -12.21 0.17
CA SER A 37 11.86 -12.77 -0.42
C SER A 37 11.69 -14.16 0.18
N SER A 38 10.91 -14.22 1.26
CA SER A 38 10.44 -15.49 1.79
C SER A 38 9.28 -15.94 0.92
N SER A 39 9.59 -16.69 -0.15
CA SER A 39 8.59 -17.53 -0.77
C SER A 39 8.31 -18.69 0.19
N ASN A 40 7.24 -18.55 0.95
CA ASN A 40 6.59 -19.66 1.66
C ASN A 40 5.15 -19.70 1.15
N ASN A 41 4.68 -20.88 0.74
CA ASN A 41 3.26 -21.15 0.52
C ASN A 41 2.50 -20.76 1.80
N ILE A 42 1.83 -19.62 1.78
CA ILE A 42 0.95 -19.11 2.83
C ILE A 42 -0.42 -19.02 2.18
N GLY A 43 -1.44 -19.56 2.85
CA GLY A 43 -2.82 -19.63 2.34
C GLY A 43 -3.22 -18.36 1.60
N LYS A 44 -3.79 -18.56 0.42
CA LYS A 44 -4.32 -17.52 -0.46
C LYS A 44 -5.27 -16.61 0.34
N MET A 45 -4.86 -15.36 0.54
CA MET A 45 -5.57 -14.38 1.38
C MET A 45 -5.50 -13.00 0.72
N VAL A 46 -6.57 -12.22 0.84
CA VAL A 46 -6.64 -10.83 0.41
C VAL A 46 -5.47 -10.03 0.98
N GLN A 47 -4.78 -9.27 0.14
CA GLN A 47 -3.67 -8.42 0.58
C GLN A 47 -4.23 -7.20 1.33
N LYS A 48 -4.17 -7.23 2.68
CA LYS A 48 -4.68 -6.15 3.54
C LYS A 48 -3.60 -5.10 3.82
N TYR A 49 -3.93 -3.84 3.57
CA TYR A 49 -3.10 -2.68 3.91
C TYR A 49 -3.86 -1.74 4.84
N TYR A 50 -3.12 -1.07 5.71
CA TYR A 50 -3.67 -0.12 6.67
C TYR A 50 -2.98 1.23 6.49
N VAL A 51 -3.79 2.28 6.41
CA VAL A 51 -3.34 3.66 6.26
C VAL A 51 -3.99 4.49 7.35
N ASN A 52 -3.18 5.25 8.07
CA ASN A 52 -3.68 6.24 9.02
C ASN A 52 -4.08 7.52 8.28
N THR A 53 -4.74 8.44 8.96
CA THR A 53 -5.48 9.61 8.43
C THR A 53 -4.80 10.47 7.37
N LYS A 54 -3.48 10.32 7.17
CA LYS A 54 -2.69 11.10 6.23
C LYS A 54 -3.02 10.74 4.78
N TRP A 55 -3.35 11.79 4.03
CA TRP A 55 -3.70 11.69 2.62
C TRP A 55 -2.50 11.24 1.77
N GLU A 56 -1.30 11.72 2.09
CA GLU A 56 -0.10 11.46 1.32
C GLU A 56 0.28 9.97 1.36
N GLU A 57 0.18 9.35 2.54
CA GLU A 57 0.42 7.91 2.73
C GLU A 57 -0.58 7.07 1.92
N PHE A 58 -1.85 7.49 1.90
CA PHE A 58 -2.89 6.86 1.09
C PHE A 58 -2.56 6.95 -0.40
N GLU A 59 -2.19 8.14 -0.87
CA GLU A 59 -1.93 8.38 -2.29
C GLU A 59 -0.71 7.60 -2.79
N GLU A 60 0.37 7.55 -2.02
CA GLU A 60 1.56 6.76 -2.34
C GLU A 60 1.26 5.27 -2.40
N LEU A 61 0.49 4.76 -1.43
CA LEU A 61 0.10 3.36 -1.39
C LEU A 61 -0.75 2.98 -2.61
N VAL A 62 -1.78 3.77 -2.91
CA VAL A 62 -2.64 3.50 -4.07
C VAL A 62 -1.84 3.55 -5.37
N LYS A 63 -0.96 4.55 -5.56
CA LYS A 63 -0.09 4.65 -6.74
C LYS A 63 0.79 3.41 -6.91
N LYS A 64 1.32 2.85 -5.81
CA LYS A 64 2.13 1.64 -5.84
C LYS A 64 1.31 0.42 -6.25
N LEU A 65 0.12 0.25 -5.65
CA LEU A 65 -0.73 -0.93 -5.84
C LEU A 65 -1.44 -0.93 -7.19
N GLU A 66 -1.68 0.24 -7.78
CA GLU A 66 -2.19 0.36 -9.15
C GLU A 66 -1.30 -0.34 -10.19
N GLY A 67 0.00 -0.49 -9.93
CA GLY A 67 0.92 -1.20 -10.81
C GLY A 67 0.68 -2.71 -10.89
N GLU A 68 0.00 -3.30 -9.90
CA GLU A 68 -0.21 -4.75 -9.80
C GLU A 68 -1.39 -5.26 -10.65
N LYS A 69 -2.22 -4.35 -11.20
CA LYS A 69 -3.43 -4.67 -11.99
C LYS A 69 -4.40 -5.65 -11.30
N LYS A 70 -4.44 -5.62 -9.97
CA LYS A 70 -5.37 -6.37 -9.14
C LYS A 70 -6.57 -5.50 -8.74
N PRO A 71 -7.75 -6.08 -8.47
CA PRO A 71 -8.88 -5.30 -7.96
C PRO A 71 -8.55 -4.73 -6.59
N ILE A 72 -8.69 -3.41 -6.42
CA ILE A 72 -8.39 -2.69 -5.18
C ILE A 72 -9.72 -2.23 -4.57
N ASN A 73 -10.00 -2.74 -3.37
CA ASN A 73 -11.14 -2.32 -2.56
C ASN A 73 -10.65 -1.47 -1.40
N ILE A 74 -11.27 -0.31 -1.19
CA ILE A 74 -10.84 0.68 -0.21
C ILE A 74 -11.97 0.96 0.76
N LEU A 75 -11.74 0.67 2.04
CA LEU A 75 -12.63 1.02 3.13
C LEU A 75 -12.12 2.26 3.85
N PHE A 76 -12.92 3.32 3.83
CA PHE A 76 -12.73 4.49 4.68
C PHE A 76 -13.55 4.31 5.96
N SER A 77 -12.88 4.34 7.10
CA SER A 77 -13.44 4.17 8.43
C SER A 77 -12.95 5.29 9.34
N GLY A 78 -13.72 5.58 10.40
CA GLY A 78 -13.15 6.33 11.53
C GLY A 78 -12.01 5.55 12.18
N ASP A 79 -11.01 6.27 12.69
CA ASP A 79 -9.99 5.69 13.56
C ASP A 79 -10.59 5.08 14.82
N LYS A 80 -9.78 4.23 15.46
CA LYS A 80 -10.14 3.46 16.64
C LYS A 80 -9.37 3.96 17.85
N ASP A 81 -10.02 3.91 19.00
CA ASP A 81 -9.36 4.13 20.28
C ASP A 81 -8.52 2.92 20.73
N GLU A 82 -7.89 3.03 21.90
CA GLU A 82 -7.10 1.94 22.51
C GLU A 82 -7.94 0.68 22.80
N SER A 83 -9.27 0.81 22.91
CA SER A 83 -10.19 -0.32 23.08
C SER A 83 -10.59 -0.97 21.74
N GLY A 84 -10.08 -0.45 20.62
CA GLY A 84 -10.38 -0.94 19.28
C GLY A 84 -11.74 -0.48 18.74
N VAL A 85 -12.40 0.47 19.42
CA VAL A 85 -13.71 1.00 19.07
C VAL A 85 -13.54 2.28 18.26
N SER A 86 -14.20 2.36 17.11
CA SER A 86 -14.20 3.59 16.32
C SER A 86 -15.12 4.64 16.93
N TRP A 87 -14.75 5.91 16.85
CA TRP A 87 -15.64 7.01 17.22
C TRP A 87 -16.89 7.07 16.33
N CYS A 88 -16.87 6.41 15.17
CA CYS A 88 -18.01 6.32 14.27
C CYS A 88 -18.83 5.05 14.58
N PRO A 89 -20.09 5.18 15.04
CA PRO A 89 -20.92 4.04 15.41
C PRO A 89 -21.26 3.15 14.20
N TYR A 90 -21.42 3.74 13.01
CA TYR A 90 -21.67 2.99 11.77
C TYR A 90 -20.45 2.17 11.36
N CYS A 91 -19.22 2.70 11.56
CA CYS A 91 -18.00 1.95 11.28
C CYS A 91 -17.88 0.71 12.19
N ASN A 92 -18.29 0.82 13.46
CA ASN A 92 -18.28 -0.33 14.37
C ASN A 92 -19.26 -1.43 13.96
N LYS A 93 -20.41 -1.06 13.38
CA LYS A 93 -21.39 -2.03 12.86
C LYS A 93 -20.92 -2.70 11.57
N ALA A 94 -20.30 -1.94 10.67
CA ALA A 94 -19.82 -2.43 9.39
C ALA A 94 -18.55 -3.29 9.50
N ALA A 95 -17.67 -2.99 10.47
CA ALA A 95 -16.39 -3.68 10.63
C ALA A 95 -16.50 -5.23 10.69
N PRO A 96 -17.35 -5.85 11.52
CA PRO A 96 -17.47 -7.30 11.54
C PRO A 96 -17.99 -7.88 10.22
N VAL A 97 -18.92 -7.19 9.56
CA VAL A 97 -19.50 -7.63 8.28
C VAL A 97 -18.45 -7.64 7.17
N ILE A 98 -17.65 -6.57 7.09
CA ILE A 98 -16.58 -6.47 6.09
C ILE A 98 -15.46 -7.47 6.37
N GLU A 99 -15.06 -7.65 7.63
CA GLU A 99 -14.02 -8.63 7.96
C GLU A 99 -14.47 -10.07 7.66
N GLU A 100 -15.76 -10.39 7.84
CA GLU A 100 -16.33 -11.67 7.44
C GLU A 100 -16.31 -11.83 5.91
N ALA A 101 -16.77 -10.83 5.16
CA ALA A 101 -16.78 -10.87 3.70
C ALA A 101 -15.36 -10.93 3.08
N LEU A 102 -14.35 -10.37 3.77
CA LEU A 102 -12.96 -10.51 3.34
C LEU A 102 -12.42 -11.94 3.46
N THR A 103 -13.10 -12.84 4.19
CA THR A 103 -12.73 -14.27 4.24
C THR A 103 -13.17 -15.03 3.00
N THR A 104 -14.21 -14.55 2.31
CA THR A 104 -14.77 -15.13 1.08
C THR A 104 -14.32 -14.39 -0.17
N ALA A 105 -13.74 -13.19 -0.01
CA ALA A 105 -13.29 -12.36 -1.12
C ALA A 105 -12.20 -13.02 -1.99
N PRO A 106 -12.09 -12.63 -3.27
CA PRO A 106 -11.15 -13.22 -4.22
C PRO A 106 -9.69 -13.10 -3.76
N GLU A 107 -8.94 -14.19 -3.96
CA GLU A 107 -7.57 -14.36 -3.48
C GLU A 107 -6.58 -13.32 -4.04
N ASP A 108 -6.87 -12.81 -5.23
CA ASP A 108 -6.04 -11.81 -5.92
C ASP A 108 -6.51 -10.37 -5.71
N SER A 109 -7.41 -10.13 -4.76
CA SER A 109 -7.84 -8.78 -4.42
C SER A 109 -6.94 -8.10 -3.39
N ILE A 110 -6.88 -6.78 -3.49
CA ILE A 110 -6.20 -5.89 -2.57
C ILE A 110 -7.26 -5.18 -1.75
N PHE A 111 -7.10 -5.17 -0.42
CA PHE A 111 -7.96 -4.44 0.48
C PHE A 111 -7.16 -3.37 1.23
N ILE A 112 -7.60 -2.13 1.17
CA ILE A 112 -6.98 -1.00 1.86
C ILE A 112 -7.97 -0.46 2.87
N LYS A 113 -7.58 -0.46 4.14
CA LYS A 113 -8.34 0.19 5.21
C LYS A 113 -7.70 1.52 5.55
N VAL A 114 -8.47 2.60 5.42
CA VAL A 114 -8.06 3.96 5.77
C VAL A 114 -8.78 4.38 7.03
N GLU A 115 -8.03 4.68 8.07
CA GLU A 115 -8.55 5.12 9.37
C GLU A 115 -8.41 6.64 9.52
N ILE A 116 -9.55 7.32 9.64
CA ILE A 116 -9.65 8.78 9.62
C ILE A 116 -9.99 9.30 11.02
N GLU A 117 -9.15 10.18 11.55
CA GLU A 117 -9.37 10.87 12.81
C GLU A 117 -10.59 11.77 12.76
N ARG A 118 -11.36 11.78 13.86
CA ARG A 118 -12.60 12.57 13.97
C ARG A 118 -12.42 14.07 13.67
N PRO A 119 -11.37 14.77 14.15
CA PRO A 119 -11.18 16.19 13.83
C PRO A 119 -10.94 16.42 12.33
N TYR A 120 -10.15 15.57 11.68
CA TYR A 120 -9.86 15.64 10.25
C TYR A 120 -11.11 15.37 9.40
N TRP A 121 -11.93 14.39 9.80
CA TRP A 121 -13.20 14.08 9.12
C TRP A 121 -14.22 15.23 9.16
N LYS A 122 -14.25 15.98 10.28
CA LYS A 122 -15.16 17.12 10.48
C LYS A 122 -14.83 18.31 9.58
N ASP A 123 -13.59 18.45 9.12
CA ASP A 123 -13.22 19.51 8.20
C ASP A 123 -13.86 19.25 6.82
N PRO A 124 -14.79 20.10 6.33
CA PRO A 124 -15.37 19.95 5.00
C PRO A 124 -14.32 20.10 3.89
N ASN A 125 -13.18 20.72 4.18
CA ASN A 125 -12.09 20.94 3.23
C ASN A 125 -11.05 19.84 3.19
N ASN A 126 -11.23 18.74 3.93
CA ASN A 126 -10.27 17.65 3.92
C ASN A 126 -10.14 16.97 2.54
N ASN A 127 -9.00 16.33 2.31
CA ASN A 127 -8.63 15.81 1.00
C ASN A 127 -9.56 14.69 0.55
N TYR A 128 -9.99 13.80 1.45
CA TYR A 128 -10.90 12.70 1.09
C TYR A 128 -12.29 13.16 0.65
N ARG A 129 -12.77 14.31 1.14
CA ARG A 129 -14.04 14.93 0.72
C ARG A 129 -13.92 15.65 -0.62
N LYS A 130 -12.79 16.31 -0.86
CA LYS A 130 -12.55 17.14 -2.06
C LYS A 130 -12.07 16.37 -3.28
N ASP A 131 -11.31 15.31 -3.08
CA ASP A 131 -10.76 14.52 -4.19
C ASP A 131 -11.90 13.88 -4.99
N SER A 132 -11.82 13.99 -6.31
CA SER A 132 -12.87 13.52 -7.22
C SER A 132 -12.96 12.00 -7.29
N ARG A 133 -11.91 11.27 -6.89
CA ARG A 133 -11.84 9.81 -6.92
C ARG A 133 -12.50 9.20 -5.70
N THR A 134 -12.38 9.82 -4.52
CA THR A 134 -13.01 9.34 -3.28
C THR A 134 -14.34 10.01 -3.00
N LYS A 135 -14.38 11.35 -3.08
CA LYS A 135 -15.55 12.21 -2.85
C LYS A 135 -16.40 11.74 -1.65
N LEU A 136 -15.76 11.57 -0.51
CA LEU A 136 -16.40 10.99 0.67
C LEU A 136 -17.48 11.93 1.21
N VAL A 137 -18.69 11.41 1.39
CA VAL A 137 -19.81 12.15 2.01
C VAL A 137 -20.06 11.60 3.41
N PHE A 138 -20.04 10.28 3.55
CA PHE A 138 -20.33 9.55 4.79
C PHE A 138 -19.16 8.65 5.18
N LEU A 139 -19.20 8.16 6.43
CA LEU A 139 -18.37 7.04 6.89
C LEU A 139 -19.30 6.02 7.56
N PRO A 140 -19.02 4.71 7.43
CA PRO A 140 -18.00 4.10 6.58
C PRO A 140 -18.36 4.20 5.10
N THR A 141 -17.34 4.19 4.23
CA THR A 141 -17.52 4.06 2.77
C THR A 141 -16.60 2.97 2.27
N LEU A 142 -17.16 1.96 1.60
CA LEU A 142 -16.42 0.93 0.89
C LEU A 142 -16.52 1.23 -0.61
N LEU A 143 -15.40 1.41 -1.29
CA LEU A 143 -15.38 1.67 -2.72
C LEU A 143 -14.42 0.74 -3.44
N ARG A 144 -14.77 0.43 -4.69
CA ARG A 144 -13.91 -0.25 -5.64
C ARG A 144 -13.12 0.80 -6.41
N TRP A 145 -11.80 0.74 -6.36
CA TRP A 145 -10.95 1.75 -6.97
C TRP A 145 -11.11 1.75 -8.50
N LYS A 146 -11.25 2.95 -9.10
CA LYS A 146 -11.50 3.15 -10.55
C LYS A 146 -12.80 2.52 -11.09
N SER A 147 -13.72 2.13 -10.21
CA SER A 147 -15.06 1.65 -10.58
C SER A 147 -16.15 2.54 -9.95
N PRO A 148 -17.35 2.63 -10.53
CA PRO A 148 -18.49 3.33 -9.91
C PRO A 148 -19.07 2.58 -8.70
N GLN A 149 -18.71 1.30 -8.48
CA GLN A 149 -19.21 0.50 -7.36
C GLN A 149 -18.73 1.06 -6.02
N ARG A 150 -19.69 1.40 -5.16
CA ARG A 150 -19.46 1.89 -3.79
C ARG A 150 -20.65 1.60 -2.89
N LEU A 151 -20.37 1.44 -1.61
CA LEU A 151 -21.34 1.32 -0.53
C LEU A 151 -21.05 2.42 0.49
N ASP A 152 -22.09 3.13 0.92
CA ASP A 152 -21.97 4.23 1.87
C ASP A 152 -22.81 3.98 3.12
N GLY A 153 -22.28 4.37 4.29
CA GLY A 153 -22.98 4.36 5.57
C GLY A 153 -23.50 2.96 5.96
N ASP A 154 -24.81 2.84 6.14
CA ASP A 154 -25.48 1.60 6.55
C ASP A 154 -25.35 0.47 5.53
N GLN A 155 -25.14 0.79 4.25
CA GLN A 155 -24.95 -0.23 3.21
C GLN A 155 -23.71 -1.09 3.48
N CYS A 156 -22.68 -0.52 4.11
CA CYS A 156 -21.48 -1.24 4.53
C CYS A 156 -21.74 -2.26 5.66
N SER A 157 -22.90 -2.21 6.31
CA SER A 157 -23.32 -3.18 7.33
C SER A 157 -24.25 -4.26 6.78
N ASN A 158 -24.54 -4.24 5.47
CA ASN A 158 -25.36 -5.26 4.82
C ASN A 158 -24.43 -6.30 4.17
N LYS A 159 -24.44 -7.52 4.70
CA LYS A 159 -23.57 -8.61 4.25
C LYS A 159 -23.74 -8.89 2.75
N ASP A 160 -24.97 -8.99 2.27
CA ASP A 160 -25.24 -9.33 0.87
C ASP A 160 -24.68 -8.27 -0.09
N LEU A 161 -24.78 -6.99 0.27
CA LEU A 161 -24.21 -5.90 -0.54
C LEU A 161 -22.69 -5.93 -0.56
N VAL A 162 -22.08 -6.20 0.59
CA VAL A 162 -20.62 -6.26 0.73
C VAL A 162 -20.05 -7.46 -0.01
N ASP A 163 -20.69 -8.63 0.09
CA ASP A 163 -20.31 -9.83 -0.64
C ASP A 163 -20.38 -9.60 -2.15
N MET A 164 -21.50 -9.06 -2.66
CA MET A 164 -21.63 -8.71 -4.09
C MET A 164 -20.53 -7.76 -4.57
N LEU A 165 -20.17 -6.74 -3.79
CA LEU A 165 -19.10 -5.81 -4.17
C LEU A 165 -17.72 -6.49 -4.25
N PHE A 166 -17.47 -7.52 -3.44
CA PHE A 166 -16.21 -8.27 -3.48
C PHE A 166 -16.18 -9.35 -4.55
N GLU A 167 -17.31 -9.98 -4.85
CA GLU A 167 -17.45 -11.06 -5.84
C GLU A 167 -17.49 -10.56 -7.28
N ASP A 168 -17.96 -9.33 -7.50
CA ASP A 168 -18.04 -8.76 -8.85
C ASP A 168 -16.64 -8.72 -9.50
N GLU A 169 -16.46 -9.49 -10.57
CA GLU A 169 -15.33 -9.41 -11.50
C GLU A 169 -15.73 -8.43 -12.62
N ASP A 170 -14.93 -7.36 -12.82
CA ASP A 170 -15.15 -6.40 -13.92
C ASP A 170 -14.76 -6.99 -15.28
#